data_AF-A0A7J4NVD1-F1
#
_entry.id   AF-A0A7J4NVD1-F1
#
_cell.length_a   1.000
_cell.length_b   1.000
_cell.length_c   1.000
_cell.angle_alpha   90.00
_cell.angle_beta   90.00
_cell.angle_gamma   90.00
#
_symmetry.space_group_name_H-M   'P 1'
#
loop_
_entity.id
_entity.type
_entity.pdbx_description
1 polymer ?
#
loop_
_entity_poly.entity_id
_entity_poly.type
_entity_poly.pdbx_seq_one_letter_code
_entity_poly.pdbx_strand_id
1 'polypeptide(L)'
;MAETIHWADVVAKEALEKSSRHIVASGITPSGNIHIGNMREVLTADAVYRALRDAGGDATLIYIADTYDPLRKVYPFLDDSYKEHVGKPLSEIPCPCTDHTSYAEHFLEPFINSMDKLDIHPVIHHADKLYKEGAFVEAIKTALVKRDEIAKILEEVSSRTLEPDWNPFNPICNECGRLTATKVTGFDPDAETVNYSCSCGSTGTVSMLGGGKLTWRVDWPARWPILGVTVEPFGKDHASAGGSYDTGKRISTEVYNYPAPHP
;
A
#
# COMPACT_ATOMS: atom_id res chain seq x y z
N MET A 1 35.29 5.34 -25.79
CA MET A 1 35.24 4.60 -24.52
C MET A 1 33.96 3.77 -24.57
N ALA A 2 33.99 2.48 -24.25
CA ALA A 2 32.75 1.70 -24.16
C ALA A 2 31.90 2.30 -23.04
N GLU A 3 30.67 2.69 -23.34
CA GLU A 3 29.71 3.08 -22.30
C GLU A 3 29.54 1.92 -21.33
N THR A 4 29.80 2.19 -20.04
CA THR A 4 29.57 1.21 -18.99
C THR A 4 28.08 1.23 -18.69
N ILE A 5 27.37 0.16 -19.07
CA ILE A 5 25.93 0.03 -18.81
C ILE A 5 25.73 -0.36 -17.34
N HIS A 6 25.05 0.50 -16.58
CA HIS A 6 24.65 0.22 -15.21
C HIS A 6 23.34 -0.59 -15.20
N TRP A 7 23.06 -1.33 -14.13
CA TRP A 7 21.84 -2.17 -14.05
C TRP A 7 20.56 -1.34 -14.17
N ALA A 8 20.57 -0.10 -13.67
CA ALA A 8 19.43 0.81 -13.76
C ALA A 8 19.15 1.23 -15.21
N ASP A 9 20.19 1.34 -16.06
CA ASP A 9 20.04 1.66 -17.49
C ASP A 9 19.35 0.52 -18.24
N VAL A 10 19.61 -0.73 -17.82
CA VAL A 10 18.93 -1.92 -18.38
C VAL A 10 17.44 -1.86 -18.08
N VAL A 11 17.07 -1.64 -16.82
CA VAL A 11 15.66 -1.53 -16.40
C VAL A 11 14.98 -0.34 -17.09
N ALA A 12 15.65 0.81 -17.16
CA ALA A 12 15.13 1.99 -17.84
C ALA A 12 14.86 1.72 -19.32
N LYS A 13 15.79 1.04 -20.01
CA LYS A 13 15.60 0.65 -21.41
C LYS A 13 14.40 -0.28 -21.59
N GLU A 14 14.28 -1.32 -20.78
CA GLU A 14 13.16 -2.28 -20.83
C GLU A 14 11.81 -1.62 -20.53
N ALA A 15 11.78 -0.64 -19.62
CA ALA A 15 10.60 0.16 -19.33
C ALA A 15 10.24 1.07 -20.52
N LEU A 16 11.22 1.74 -21.12
CA LEU A 16 11.03 2.67 -22.25
C LEU A 16 10.57 1.99 -23.54
N GLU A 17 10.83 0.69 -23.70
CA GLU A 17 10.26 -0.11 -24.79
C GLU A 17 8.73 -0.20 -24.72
N LYS A 18 8.13 0.02 -23.54
CA LYS A 18 6.67 -0.08 -23.31
C LYS A 18 5.96 1.29 -23.34
N SER A 19 6.62 2.33 -22.83
CA SER A 19 6.03 3.67 -22.69
C SER A 19 7.15 4.71 -22.62
N SER A 20 6.88 5.95 -23.05
CA SER A 20 7.80 7.07 -22.79
C SER A 20 7.55 7.77 -21.46
N ARG A 21 6.42 7.46 -20.80
CA ARG A 21 6.00 8.02 -19.51
C ARG A 21 5.97 6.96 -18.43
N HIS A 22 6.56 7.28 -17.28
CA HIS A 22 6.71 6.36 -16.16
C HIS A 22 6.43 7.01 -14.81
N ILE A 23 5.71 6.29 -13.96
CA ILE A 23 5.67 6.53 -12.52
C ILE A 23 6.47 5.41 -11.87
N VAL A 24 7.51 5.79 -11.13
CA VAL A 24 8.37 4.89 -10.36
C VAL A 24 7.97 5.00 -8.89
N ALA A 25 7.52 3.91 -8.29
CA ALA A 25 7.03 3.90 -6.92
C ALA A 25 7.96 3.16 -5.96
N SER A 26 7.88 3.53 -4.68
CA SER A 26 8.36 2.74 -3.54
C SER A 26 7.39 2.96 -2.37
N GLY A 27 7.32 2.06 -1.39
CA GLY A 27 6.34 2.21 -0.33
C GLY A 27 6.65 1.46 0.95
N ILE A 28 6.40 2.10 2.10
CA ILE A 28 6.71 1.54 3.41
C ILE A 28 5.61 1.90 4.41
N THR A 29 5.27 0.95 5.27
CA THR A 29 4.43 1.18 6.46
C THR A 29 5.25 1.83 7.59
N PRO A 30 4.91 3.05 8.05
CA PRO A 30 5.60 3.74 9.16
C PRO A 30 5.19 3.17 10.53
N SER A 31 5.34 1.85 10.71
CA SER A 31 4.96 1.13 11.94
C SER A 31 6.01 1.22 13.05
N GLY A 32 7.14 1.86 12.79
CA GLY A 32 8.27 2.05 13.69
C GLY A 32 9.42 2.71 12.92
N ASN A 33 10.61 2.80 13.53
CA ASN A 33 11.78 3.41 12.89
C ASN A 33 12.08 2.75 11.54
N ILE A 34 12.03 3.54 10.47
CA ILE A 34 12.32 3.09 9.11
C ILE A 34 13.85 2.99 8.95
N HIS A 35 14.35 1.79 8.65
CA HIS A 35 15.78 1.49 8.69
C HIS A 35 16.41 1.43 7.28
N ILE A 36 17.74 1.28 7.22
CA ILE A 36 18.50 1.24 5.96
C ILE A 36 18.01 0.17 4.96
N GLY A 37 17.50 -0.95 5.45
CA GLY A 37 16.90 -1.98 4.60
C GLY A 37 15.69 -1.48 3.80
N ASN A 38 14.90 -0.58 4.36
CA ASN A 38 13.78 0.06 3.67
C ASN A 38 14.28 1.14 2.70
N MET A 39 15.31 1.91 3.11
CA MET A 39 15.95 2.91 2.24
C MET A 39 16.49 2.28 0.94
N ARG A 40 16.90 1.00 0.98
CA ARG A 40 17.33 0.28 -0.24
C ARG A 40 16.26 0.24 -1.33
N GLU A 41 14.99 0.08 -0.98
CA GLU A 41 13.90 0.11 -1.95
C GLU A 41 13.78 1.49 -2.61
N VAL A 42 13.80 2.55 -1.80
CA VAL A 42 13.79 3.94 -2.27
C VAL A 42 14.99 4.26 -3.17
N LEU A 43 16.20 3.83 -2.78
CA LEU A 43 17.42 4.02 -3.58
C LEU A 43 17.36 3.27 -4.91
N THR A 44 16.74 2.09 -4.92
CA THR A 44 16.54 1.32 -6.16
C THR A 44 15.58 2.06 -7.08
N ALA A 45 14.48 2.57 -6.55
CA ALA A 45 13.50 3.37 -7.29
C ALA A 45 14.13 4.67 -7.84
N ASP A 46 14.88 5.39 -7.02
CA ASP A 46 15.59 6.62 -7.41
C ASP A 46 16.61 6.35 -8.53
N ALA A 47 17.39 5.28 -8.43
CA ALA A 47 18.35 4.92 -9.47
C ALA A 47 17.68 4.63 -10.83
N VAL A 48 16.57 3.90 -10.84
CA VAL A 48 15.80 3.64 -12.08
C VAL A 48 15.12 4.91 -12.58
N TYR A 49 14.57 5.74 -11.69
CA TYR A 49 14.00 7.04 -12.03
C TYR A 49 15.03 7.94 -12.74
N ARG A 50 16.25 8.07 -12.19
CA ARG A 50 17.33 8.84 -12.82
C ARG A 50 17.75 8.26 -14.16
N ALA A 51 17.91 6.95 -14.26
CA ALA A 51 18.24 6.29 -15.52
C ALA A 51 17.16 6.52 -16.61
N LEU A 52 15.88 6.48 -16.24
CA LEU A 52 14.76 6.82 -17.14
C LEU A 52 14.85 8.27 -17.61
N ARG A 53 15.13 9.20 -16.69
CA ARG A 53 15.28 10.64 -16.99
C ARG A 53 16.46 10.91 -17.91
N ASP A 54 17.61 10.27 -17.67
CA ASP A 54 18.85 10.41 -18.43
C ASP A 54 18.72 9.82 -19.84
N ALA A 55 17.94 8.75 -19.99
CA ALA A 55 17.58 8.16 -21.28
C ALA A 55 16.52 8.96 -22.06
N GLY A 56 16.06 10.09 -21.53
CA GLY A 56 15.08 10.98 -22.19
C GLY A 56 13.60 10.63 -21.94
N GLY A 57 13.31 9.68 -21.06
CA GLY A 57 11.96 9.34 -20.62
C GLY A 57 11.35 10.43 -19.73
N ASP A 58 10.02 10.49 -19.68
CA ASP A 58 9.25 11.31 -18.75
C ASP A 58 8.91 10.48 -17.51
N ALA A 59 9.67 10.66 -16.43
CA ALA A 59 9.52 9.88 -15.21
C ALA A 59 9.14 10.77 -14.01
N THR A 60 8.30 10.25 -13.12
CA THR A 60 8.03 10.83 -11.79
C THR A 60 8.33 9.78 -10.72
N LEU A 61 9.09 10.16 -9.71
CA LEU A 61 9.35 9.34 -8.53
C LEU A 61 8.27 9.61 -7.47
N ILE A 62 7.62 8.55 -6.98
CA ILE A 62 6.63 8.64 -5.90
C ILE A 62 7.01 7.74 -4.74
N TYR A 63 6.59 8.15 -3.55
CA TYR A 63 6.74 7.39 -2.32
C TYR A 63 5.38 7.25 -1.65
N ILE A 64 4.96 6.02 -1.37
CA ILE A 64 3.69 5.76 -0.68
C ILE A 64 3.96 5.37 0.77
N ALA A 65 3.58 6.24 1.70
CA ALA A 65 3.54 5.93 3.11
C ALA A 65 2.24 5.17 3.42
N ASP A 66 2.34 3.91 3.85
CA ASP A 66 1.19 3.06 4.23
C ASP A 66 0.65 3.42 5.63
N THR A 67 0.30 4.70 5.80
CA THR A 67 -0.18 5.32 7.05
C THR A 67 -1.53 4.77 7.53
N TYR A 68 -2.25 4.03 6.69
CA TYR A 68 -3.55 3.45 7.01
C TYR A 68 -3.52 1.98 7.44
N ASP A 69 -2.34 1.37 7.41
CA ASP A 69 -2.18 0.04 7.99
C ASP A 69 -2.42 0.06 9.51
N PRO A 70 -2.83 -1.06 10.11
CA PRO A 70 -3.09 -1.13 11.53
C PRO A 70 -1.80 -1.29 12.35
N LEU A 71 -1.79 -0.73 13.56
CA LEU A 71 -0.81 -1.13 14.57
C LEU A 71 -1.01 -2.62 14.90
N ARG A 72 -0.05 -3.47 14.54
CA ARG A 72 -0.20 -4.94 14.64
C ARG A 72 -0.07 -5.48 16.06
N LYS A 73 0.78 -4.86 16.86
CA LYS A 73 1.11 -5.23 18.24
C LYS A 73 1.75 -4.05 18.94
N VAL A 74 1.87 -4.13 20.27
CA VAL A 74 2.74 -3.24 21.02
C VAL A 74 4.19 -3.69 20.78
N TYR A 75 5.01 -2.80 20.25
CA TYR A 75 6.44 -3.05 20.01
C TYR A 75 7.26 -2.71 21.26
N PRO A 76 8.47 -3.28 21.44
CA PRO A 76 9.27 -3.05 22.66
C PRO A 76 9.65 -1.60 22.95
N PHE A 77 9.58 -0.72 21.94
CA PHE A 77 9.87 0.72 22.08
C PHE A 77 8.63 1.53 22.46
N LEU A 78 7.46 0.91 22.59
CA LEU A 78 6.21 1.56 22.98
C LEU A 78 5.84 1.22 24.42
N ASP A 79 5.17 2.17 25.07
CA ASP A 79 4.53 1.95 26.35
C ASP A 79 3.34 0.98 26.24
N ASP A 80 3.05 0.25 27.32
CA ASP A 80 1.96 -0.74 27.37
C ASP A 80 0.58 -0.12 27.11
N SER A 81 0.40 1.20 27.32
CA SER A 81 -0.81 1.93 26.95
C SER A 81 -1.19 1.76 25.48
N TYR A 82 -0.22 1.56 24.58
CA TYR A 82 -0.50 1.33 23.15
C TYR A 82 -1.30 0.06 22.85
N LYS A 83 -1.50 -0.83 23.83
CA LYS A 83 -2.37 -1.99 23.69
C LYS A 83 -3.80 -1.61 23.29
N GLU A 84 -4.30 -0.45 23.70
CA GLU A 84 -5.64 0.01 23.32
C GLU A 84 -5.73 0.35 21.81
N HIS A 85 -4.62 0.77 21.23
CA HIS A 85 -4.49 1.22 19.84
C HIS A 85 -4.21 0.09 18.84
N VAL A 86 -3.86 -1.11 19.32
CA VAL A 86 -3.66 -2.27 18.45
C VAL A 86 -4.90 -2.53 17.61
N GLY A 87 -4.70 -2.64 16.29
CA GLY A 87 -5.74 -2.81 15.29
C GLY A 87 -6.34 -1.53 14.71
N LYS A 88 -6.02 -0.35 15.25
CA LYS A 88 -6.39 0.95 14.69
C LYS A 88 -5.37 1.41 13.64
N PRO A 89 -5.75 2.24 12.64
CA PRO A 89 -4.80 2.76 11.65
C PRO A 89 -3.69 3.60 12.29
N LEU A 90 -2.46 3.54 11.75
CA LEU A 90 -1.30 4.27 12.29
C LEU A 90 -1.47 5.80 12.24
N SER A 91 -2.19 6.32 11.25
CA SER A 91 -2.56 7.74 11.13
C SER A 91 -3.60 8.20 12.17
N GLU A 92 -4.33 7.27 12.79
CA GLU A 92 -5.45 7.55 13.71
C GLU A 92 -5.09 7.29 15.18
N ILE A 93 -3.80 7.09 15.48
CA ILE A 93 -3.31 6.82 16.83
C ILE A 93 -2.25 7.86 17.25
N PRO A 94 -2.15 8.18 18.54
CA PRO A 94 -1.31 9.28 19.01
C PRO A 94 0.18 9.01 18.78
N CYS A 95 0.93 10.09 18.55
CA CYS A 95 2.38 10.09 18.50
C CYS A 95 2.97 9.66 19.86
N PRO A 96 3.97 8.73 19.90
CA PRO A 96 4.61 8.31 21.15
C PRO A 96 5.35 9.43 21.90
N CYS A 97 5.80 10.48 21.20
CA CYS A 97 6.54 11.60 21.80
C CYS A 97 5.74 12.90 21.91
N THR A 98 4.44 12.89 21.59
CA THR A 98 3.52 14.05 21.60
C THR A 98 3.84 15.23 20.67
N ASP A 99 4.98 15.23 19.97
CA ASP A 99 5.41 16.35 19.10
C ASP A 99 4.92 16.25 17.64
N HIS A 100 4.33 15.12 17.25
CA HIS A 100 3.86 14.89 15.87
C HIS A 100 2.35 14.67 15.87
N THR A 101 1.71 14.90 14.72
CA THR A 101 0.25 14.81 14.56
C THR A 101 -0.29 13.39 14.75
N SER A 102 0.48 12.36 14.42
CA SER A 102 0.11 10.96 14.59
C SER A 102 1.33 10.07 14.81
N TYR A 103 1.09 8.80 15.17
CA TYR A 103 2.13 7.77 15.19
C TYR A 103 2.77 7.58 13.82
N ALA A 104 1.99 7.61 12.73
CA ALA A 104 2.52 7.48 11.38
C ALA A 104 3.54 8.59 11.07
N GLU A 105 3.19 9.85 11.35
CA GLU A 105 4.08 11.00 11.09
C GLU A 105 5.36 10.95 11.94
N HIS A 106 5.27 10.48 13.19
CA HIS A 106 6.42 10.33 14.08
C HIS A 106 7.55 9.49 13.46
N PHE A 107 7.21 8.42 12.73
CA PHE A 107 8.19 7.57 12.09
C PHE A 107 8.48 7.94 10.64
N LEU A 108 7.55 8.63 9.98
CA LEU A 108 7.68 9.03 8.58
C LEU A 108 8.57 10.28 8.42
N GLU A 109 8.38 11.31 9.24
CA GLU A 109 9.09 12.60 9.10
C GLU A 109 10.63 12.44 9.17
N PRO A 110 11.22 11.68 10.12
CA PRO A 110 12.67 11.45 10.13
C PRO A 110 13.19 10.74 8.88
N PHE A 111 12.35 9.88 8.27
CA PHE A 111 12.71 9.17 7.05
C PHE A 111 12.67 10.09 5.83
N ILE A 112 11.68 10.98 5.73
CA ILE A 112 11.62 12.03 4.71
C ILE A 112 12.86 12.92 4.80
N ASN A 113 13.21 13.37 6.00
CA ASN A 113 14.43 14.16 6.23
C ASN A 113 15.71 13.41 5.85
N SER A 114 15.70 12.07 5.91
CA SER A 114 16.83 11.25 5.47
C SER A 114 16.90 11.14 3.95
N MET A 115 15.76 11.07 3.24
CA MET A 115 15.70 11.12 1.78
C MET A 115 16.20 12.47 1.24
N ASP A 116 15.79 13.58 1.87
CA ASP A 116 16.23 14.93 1.51
C ASP A 116 17.76 15.10 1.61
N LYS A 117 18.37 14.58 2.69
CA LYS A 117 19.84 14.56 2.86
C LYS A 117 20.57 13.76 1.78
N LEU A 118 19.89 12.81 1.14
CA LEU A 118 20.43 12.00 0.04
C LEU A 118 20.07 12.57 -1.33
N ASP A 119 19.45 13.75 -1.39
CA ASP A 119 18.97 14.40 -2.61
C ASP A 119 17.93 13.56 -3.38
N ILE A 120 17.05 12.89 -2.64
CA ILE A 120 15.95 12.07 -3.17
C ILE A 120 14.62 12.77 -2.84
N HIS A 121 13.95 13.28 -3.86
CA HIS A 121 12.76 14.15 -3.73
C HIS A 121 11.51 13.53 -4.40
N PRO A 122 10.94 12.46 -3.83
CA PRO A 122 9.74 11.83 -4.39
C PRO A 122 8.49 12.67 -4.08
N VAL A 123 7.43 12.50 -4.88
CA VAL A 123 6.08 12.94 -4.49
C VAL A 123 5.55 11.98 -3.42
N ILE A 124 5.23 12.51 -2.24
CA ILE A 124 4.83 11.70 -1.08
C ILE A 124 3.31 11.57 -1.04
N HIS A 125 2.82 10.33 -1.11
CA HIS A 125 1.42 9.98 -0.89
C HIS A 125 1.24 9.32 0.47
N HIS A 126 0.21 9.73 1.20
CA HIS A 126 -0.20 9.09 2.45
C HIS A 126 -1.43 8.24 2.16
N ALA A 127 -1.37 6.96 2.49
CA ALA A 127 -2.47 6.03 2.21
C ALA A 127 -3.78 6.52 2.85
N ASP A 128 -3.77 6.94 4.11
CA ASP A 128 -4.98 7.40 4.80
C ASP A 128 -5.64 8.59 4.08
N LYS A 129 -4.86 9.52 3.54
CA LYS A 129 -5.37 10.64 2.73
C LYS A 129 -5.98 10.15 1.43
N LEU A 130 -5.31 9.28 0.68
CA LEU A 130 -5.85 8.70 -0.55
C LEU A 130 -7.21 8.00 -0.33
N TYR A 131 -7.34 7.29 0.79
CA TYR A 131 -8.60 6.65 1.19
C TYR A 131 -9.69 7.68 1.54
N LYS A 132 -9.36 8.71 2.33
CA LYS A 132 -10.31 9.76 2.77
C LYS A 132 -10.69 10.76 1.67
N GLU A 133 -9.84 10.94 0.66
CA GLU A 133 -10.08 11.79 -0.51
C GLU A 133 -10.84 11.04 -1.62
N GLY A 134 -11.04 9.72 -1.48
CA GLY A 134 -11.89 8.93 -2.35
C GLY A 134 -11.19 8.26 -3.52
N ALA A 135 -9.86 8.36 -3.61
CA ALA A 135 -9.09 7.73 -4.69
C ALA A 135 -9.29 6.20 -4.78
N PHE A 136 -9.61 5.57 -3.64
CA PHE A 136 -9.84 4.11 -3.55
C PHE A 136 -11.31 3.68 -3.73
N VAL A 137 -12.29 4.59 -3.78
CA VAL A 137 -13.72 4.21 -3.75
C VAL A 137 -14.09 3.23 -4.87
N GLU A 138 -13.71 3.54 -6.11
CA GLU A 138 -14.00 2.66 -7.26
C GLU A 138 -13.26 1.31 -7.18
N ALA A 139 -12.03 1.31 -6.66
CA ALA A 139 -11.28 0.08 -6.43
C ALA A 139 -11.92 -0.78 -5.35
N ILE A 140 -12.43 -0.18 -4.27
CA ILE A 140 -13.16 -0.86 -3.19
C ILE A 140 -14.44 -1.50 -3.74
N LYS A 141 -15.26 -0.76 -4.50
CA LYS A 141 -16.46 -1.29 -5.16
C LYS A 141 -16.11 -2.49 -6.03
N THR A 142 -15.12 -2.32 -6.90
CA THR A 142 -14.67 -3.39 -7.81
C THR A 142 -14.21 -4.62 -7.04
N ALA A 143 -13.41 -4.44 -5.99
CA ALA A 143 -12.94 -5.53 -5.17
C ALA A 143 -14.07 -6.29 -4.46
N LEU A 144 -15.04 -5.57 -3.90
CA LEU A 144 -16.20 -6.17 -3.23
C LEU A 144 -17.09 -6.94 -4.20
N VAL A 145 -17.35 -6.39 -5.39
CA VAL A 145 -18.14 -7.07 -6.45
C VAL A 145 -17.40 -8.30 -6.97
N LYS A 146 -16.09 -8.20 -7.20
CA LYS A 146 -15.23 -9.29 -7.70
C LYS A 146 -14.59 -10.11 -6.58
N ARG A 147 -15.18 -10.15 -5.39
CA ARG A 147 -14.65 -10.86 -4.21
C ARG A 147 -14.23 -12.28 -4.54
N ASP A 148 -15.11 -13.04 -5.20
CA ASP A 148 -14.89 -14.46 -5.47
C ASP A 148 -13.78 -14.69 -6.51
N GLU A 149 -13.67 -13.79 -7.49
CA GLU A 149 -12.57 -13.82 -8.46
C GLU A 149 -11.23 -13.55 -7.77
N ILE A 150 -11.17 -12.53 -6.90
CA ILE A 150 -9.96 -12.23 -6.13
C ILE A 150 -9.59 -13.39 -5.21
N ALA A 151 -10.58 -13.95 -4.49
CA ALA A 151 -10.36 -15.09 -3.59
C ALA A 151 -9.74 -16.26 -4.36
N LYS A 152 -10.32 -16.62 -5.51
CA LYS A 152 -9.79 -17.67 -6.39
C LYS A 152 -8.35 -17.39 -6.83
N ILE A 153 -8.04 -16.17 -7.25
CA ILE A 153 -6.65 -15.79 -7.63
C ILE A 153 -5.69 -15.99 -6.46
N LEU A 154 -6.08 -15.55 -5.26
CA LEU A 154 -5.25 -15.68 -4.07
C LEU A 154 -4.98 -17.16 -3.74
N GLU A 155 -6.00 -18.02 -3.82
CA GLU A 155 -5.85 -19.45 -3.55
C GLU A 155 -4.99 -20.15 -4.60
N GLU A 156 -5.24 -19.90 -5.89
CA GLU A 156 -4.51 -20.52 -7.01
C GLU A 156 -3.02 -20.15 -7.01
N VAL A 157 -2.70 -18.89 -6.72
CA VAL A 157 -1.32 -18.40 -6.82
C VAL A 157 -0.53 -18.62 -5.53
N SER A 158 -1.14 -18.36 -4.36
CA SER A 158 -0.43 -18.47 -3.08
C SER A 158 -0.52 -19.86 -2.44
N SER A 159 -1.32 -20.77 -3.01
CA SER A 159 -1.60 -22.10 -2.46
C SER A 159 -2.16 -22.07 -1.03
N ARG A 160 -2.76 -20.94 -0.63
CA ARG A 160 -3.42 -20.77 0.67
C ARG A 160 -4.91 -21.02 0.50
N THR A 161 -5.57 -21.59 1.49
CA THR A 161 -7.03 -21.66 1.55
C THR A 161 -7.55 -20.43 2.27
N LEU A 162 -8.51 -19.74 1.69
CA LEU A 162 -9.21 -18.63 2.33
C LEU A 162 -10.44 -19.13 3.08
N GLU A 163 -10.77 -18.45 4.17
CA GLU A 163 -12.00 -18.75 4.90
C GLU A 163 -13.22 -18.39 4.03
N PRO A 164 -14.35 -19.13 4.13
CA PRO A 164 -15.55 -18.84 3.34
C PRO A 164 -16.12 -17.43 3.55
N ASP A 165 -15.85 -16.81 4.70
CA ASP A 165 -16.27 -15.44 5.05
C ASP A 165 -15.20 -14.37 4.73
N TRP A 166 -14.13 -14.74 4.02
CA TRP A 166 -13.09 -13.80 3.61
C TRP A 166 -13.66 -12.66 2.77
N ASN A 167 -13.16 -11.45 3.02
CA ASN A 167 -13.51 -10.26 2.26
C ASN A 167 -12.26 -9.41 1.98
N PRO A 168 -12.21 -8.70 0.84
CA PRO A 168 -11.06 -7.88 0.44
C PRO A 168 -10.99 -6.55 1.19
N PHE A 169 -11.93 -6.24 2.08
CA PHE A 169 -12.05 -4.95 2.75
C PHE A 169 -12.17 -5.11 4.27
N ASN A 170 -11.50 -4.25 5.02
CA ASN A 170 -11.52 -4.17 6.47
C ASN A 170 -12.17 -2.83 6.89
N PRO A 171 -13.46 -2.83 7.28
CA PRO A 171 -14.14 -1.67 7.84
C PRO A 171 -13.42 -1.16 9.11
N ILE A 172 -13.42 0.14 9.35
CA ILE A 172 -13.00 0.69 10.64
C ILE A 172 -14.23 0.75 11.53
N CYS A 173 -14.17 0.09 12.68
CA CYS A 173 -15.27 0.12 13.62
C CYS A 173 -15.50 1.53 14.17
N ASN A 174 -16.73 2.06 14.04
CA ASN A 174 -17.12 3.37 14.56
C ASN A 174 -17.00 3.49 16.09
N GLU A 175 -17.08 2.37 16.82
CA GLU A 175 -17.01 2.35 18.29
C GLU A 175 -15.56 2.22 18.80
N CYS A 176 -14.82 1.23 18.32
CA CYS A 176 -13.47 0.95 18.85
C CYS A 176 -12.32 1.40 17.94
N GLY A 177 -12.61 1.90 16.73
CA GLY A 177 -11.61 2.37 15.76
C GLY A 177 -10.74 1.29 15.12
N ARG A 178 -10.97 0.01 15.44
CA ARG A 178 -10.14 -1.10 14.93
C ARG A 178 -10.67 -1.59 13.58
N LEU A 179 -9.76 -1.85 12.64
CA LEU A 179 -10.06 -2.52 11.38
C LEU A 179 -9.67 -4.01 11.37
N THR A 180 -8.85 -4.45 12.32
CA THR A 180 -8.46 -5.87 12.43
C THR A 180 -9.49 -6.72 13.19
N ALA A 181 -10.53 -6.08 13.71
CA ALA A 181 -11.55 -6.68 14.57
C ALA A 181 -12.91 -6.81 13.88
N THR A 182 -13.03 -6.35 12.64
CA THR A 182 -14.28 -6.26 11.89
C THR A 182 -14.40 -7.34 10.84
N LYS A 183 -15.64 -7.77 10.58
CA LYS A 183 -16.00 -8.63 9.46
C LYS A 183 -17.08 -7.96 8.64
N VAL A 184 -16.92 -7.96 7.31
CA VAL A 184 -17.93 -7.48 6.38
C VAL A 184 -19.15 -8.39 6.43
N THR A 185 -20.34 -7.80 6.55
CA THR A 185 -21.64 -8.52 6.57
C THR A 185 -22.52 -8.18 5.37
N GLY A 186 -22.16 -7.17 4.59
CA GLY A 186 -22.83 -6.75 3.36
C GLY A 186 -22.24 -5.45 2.83
N PHE A 187 -22.61 -5.05 1.62
CA PHE A 187 -22.23 -3.77 1.04
C PHE A 187 -23.29 -3.29 0.04
N ASP A 188 -23.31 -1.99 -0.21
CA ASP A 188 -24.15 -1.34 -1.20
C ASP A 188 -23.24 -0.50 -2.12
N PRO A 189 -23.02 -0.92 -3.38
CA PRO A 189 -22.21 -0.19 -4.35
C PRO A 189 -22.78 1.17 -4.74
N ASP A 190 -24.11 1.32 -4.78
CA ASP A 190 -24.77 2.55 -5.19
C ASP A 190 -24.71 3.59 -4.07
N ALA A 191 -24.86 3.15 -2.82
CA ALA A 191 -24.69 3.99 -1.64
C ALA A 191 -23.22 4.15 -1.22
N GLU A 192 -22.29 3.42 -1.83
CA GLU A 192 -20.87 3.36 -1.48
C GLU A 192 -20.63 3.04 0.00
N THR A 193 -21.34 2.03 0.53
CA THR A 193 -21.25 1.64 1.94
C THR A 193 -20.93 0.17 2.16
N VAL A 194 -20.36 -0.13 3.33
CA VAL A 194 -20.04 -1.49 3.79
C VAL A 194 -20.58 -1.69 5.20
N ASN A 195 -21.36 -2.75 5.40
CA ASN A 195 -21.86 -3.19 6.70
C ASN A 195 -20.84 -4.10 7.38
N TYR A 196 -20.73 -3.99 8.70
CA TYR A 196 -19.79 -4.79 9.48
C TYR A 196 -20.36 -5.26 10.82
N SER A 197 -19.75 -6.32 11.33
CA SER A 197 -19.79 -6.71 12.75
C SER A 197 -18.38 -6.65 13.33
N CYS A 198 -18.26 -6.33 14.61
CA CYS A 198 -16.97 -6.19 15.28
C CYS A 198 -16.89 -7.09 16.52
N SER A 199 -15.69 -7.60 16.82
CA SER A 199 -15.45 -8.40 18.04
C SER A 199 -15.63 -7.62 19.34
N CYS A 200 -15.72 -6.29 19.31
CA CYS A 200 -16.11 -5.47 20.47
C CYS A 200 -17.62 -5.50 20.78
N GLY A 201 -18.43 -6.15 19.93
CA GLY A 201 -19.88 -6.30 20.10
C GLY A 201 -20.72 -5.34 19.25
N SER A 202 -20.13 -4.33 18.64
CA SER A 202 -20.84 -3.39 17.76
C SER A 202 -21.09 -3.96 16.36
N THR A 203 -22.18 -3.55 15.74
CA THR A 203 -22.41 -3.63 14.29
C THR A 203 -22.56 -2.21 13.73
N GLY A 204 -22.34 -2.02 12.44
CA GLY A 204 -22.50 -0.70 11.83
C GLY A 204 -22.32 -0.70 10.33
N THR A 205 -22.39 0.49 9.77
CA THR A 205 -22.17 0.78 8.35
C THR A 205 -21.11 1.86 8.24
N VAL A 206 -20.16 1.67 7.34
CA VAL A 206 -19.10 2.65 7.02
C VAL A 206 -19.20 3.07 5.55
N SER A 207 -18.77 4.28 5.25
CA SER A 207 -18.56 4.72 3.86
C SER A 207 -17.31 4.05 3.27
N MET A 208 -17.31 3.77 1.97
CA MET A 208 -16.09 3.40 1.23
C MET A 208 -15.10 4.58 1.16
N LEU A 209 -15.57 5.81 1.36
CA LEU A 209 -14.74 7.01 1.51
C LEU A 209 -14.11 7.05 2.90
N GLY A 210 -12.90 6.51 3.02
CA GLY A 210 -12.13 6.53 4.27
C GLY A 210 -12.68 5.65 5.40
N GLY A 211 -13.82 4.98 5.28
CA GLY A 211 -14.39 4.18 6.37
C GLY A 211 -13.75 2.81 6.59
N GLY A 212 -12.69 2.48 5.86
CA GLY A 212 -11.95 1.23 5.99
C GLY A 212 -10.85 1.09 4.93
N LYS A 213 -10.19 -0.05 4.90
CA LYS A 213 -9.03 -0.31 4.03
C LYS A 213 -9.16 -1.64 3.30
N LEU A 214 -8.74 -1.70 2.04
CA LEU A 214 -8.53 -2.98 1.37
C LEU A 214 -7.47 -3.81 2.11
N THR A 215 -7.65 -5.13 2.11
CA THR A 215 -6.61 -6.06 2.56
C THR A 215 -5.36 -5.85 1.70
N TRP A 216 -4.18 -5.91 2.31
CA TRP A 216 -2.94 -5.47 1.65
C TRP A 216 -2.66 -6.16 0.29
N ARG A 217 -3.04 -7.43 0.12
CA ARG A 217 -2.86 -8.17 -1.16
C ARG A 217 -3.78 -7.68 -2.28
N VAL A 218 -4.81 -6.91 -1.95
CA VAL A 218 -5.77 -6.31 -2.87
C VAL A 218 -5.53 -4.80 -2.99
N ASP A 219 -5.12 -4.17 -1.90
CA ASP A 219 -4.73 -2.76 -1.81
C ASP A 219 -3.54 -2.43 -2.71
N TRP A 220 -2.48 -3.24 -2.67
CA TRP A 220 -1.28 -3.00 -3.48
C TRP A 220 -1.56 -3.01 -4.99
N PRO A 221 -2.19 -4.05 -5.58
CA PRO A 221 -2.54 -4.02 -6.99
C PRO A 221 -3.64 -3.01 -7.35
N ALA A 222 -4.50 -2.58 -6.41
CA ALA A 222 -5.44 -1.49 -6.63
C ALA A 222 -4.73 -0.14 -6.80
N ARG A 223 -3.62 0.05 -6.08
CA ARG A 223 -2.83 1.28 -6.08
C ARG A 223 -2.16 1.56 -7.42
N TRP A 224 -1.75 0.52 -8.15
CA TRP A 224 -1.06 0.66 -9.43
C TRP A 224 -1.85 1.47 -10.46
N PRO A 225 -3.12 1.16 -10.78
CA PRO A 225 -3.92 2.01 -11.65
C PRO A 225 -4.27 3.36 -11.02
N ILE A 226 -4.50 3.43 -9.71
CA ILE A 226 -4.86 4.69 -9.02
C ILE A 226 -3.75 5.74 -9.15
N LEU A 227 -2.48 5.33 -9.02
CA LEU A 227 -1.33 6.21 -9.08
C LEU A 227 -0.57 6.13 -10.41
N GLY A 228 -1.02 5.30 -11.34
CA GLY A 228 -0.38 5.08 -12.65
C GLY A 228 1.01 4.45 -12.57
N VAL A 229 1.28 3.61 -11.57
CA VAL A 229 2.60 3.01 -11.31
C VAL A 229 3.01 2.09 -12.46
N THR A 230 4.19 2.33 -13.01
CA THR A 230 4.73 1.53 -14.13
C THR A 230 6.02 0.80 -13.79
N VAL A 231 6.71 1.23 -12.75
CA VAL A 231 7.92 0.59 -12.21
C VAL A 231 7.83 0.64 -10.69
N GLU A 232 8.07 -0.46 -10.00
CA GLU A 232 8.06 -0.51 -8.53
C GLU A 232 9.00 -1.64 -8.05
N PRO A 233 10.21 -1.31 -7.56
CA PRO A 233 11.03 -2.29 -6.86
C PRO A 233 10.40 -2.68 -5.53
N PHE A 234 10.66 -3.91 -5.09
CA PHE A 234 10.18 -4.41 -3.82
C PHE A 234 11.14 -5.44 -3.20
N GLY A 235 11.00 -5.65 -1.89
CA GLY A 235 11.78 -6.64 -1.14
C GLY A 235 11.56 -8.09 -1.62
N LYS A 236 12.57 -8.94 -1.35
CA LYS A 236 12.57 -10.37 -1.70
C LYS A 236 11.32 -11.12 -1.23
N ASP A 237 10.78 -10.76 -0.07
CA ASP A 237 9.61 -11.40 0.53
C ASP A 237 8.35 -11.26 -0.34
N HIS A 238 8.30 -10.26 -1.23
CA HIS A 238 7.23 -10.06 -2.20
C HIS A 238 7.47 -10.78 -3.53
N ALA A 239 8.74 -11.08 -3.84
CA ALA A 239 9.22 -11.65 -5.10
C ALA A 239 9.27 -13.20 -5.11
N SER A 240 9.03 -13.86 -3.97
CA SER A 240 8.99 -15.33 -3.92
C SER A 240 7.86 -15.88 -4.79
N ALA A 241 8.02 -17.08 -5.35
CA ALA A 241 6.94 -17.75 -6.09
C ALA A 241 5.66 -17.87 -5.23
N GLY A 242 4.53 -17.44 -5.77
CA GLY A 242 3.25 -17.34 -5.03
C GLY A 242 3.20 -16.18 -4.04
N GLY A 243 4.18 -15.29 -4.12
CA GLY A 243 4.35 -14.10 -3.28
C GLY A 243 3.30 -13.04 -3.58
N SER A 244 3.49 -11.88 -2.96
CA SER A 244 2.58 -10.74 -3.10
C SER A 244 2.50 -10.23 -4.51
N TYR A 245 3.65 -10.16 -5.18
CA TYR A 245 3.74 -9.62 -6.53
C TYR A 245 3.03 -10.54 -7.54
N ASP A 246 3.20 -11.86 -7.43
CA ASP A 246 2.50 -12.82 -8.31
C ASP A 246 0.98 -12.73 -8.16
N THR A 247 0.47 -12.67 -6.92
CA THR A 247 -0.98 -12.46 -6.70
C THR A 247 -1.42 -11.09 -7.20
N GLY A 248 -0.62 -10.06 -6.93
CA GLY A 248 -0.92 -8.68 -7.32
C GLY A 248 -0.99 -8.52 -8.83
N LYS A 249 -0.09 -9.17 -9.58
CA LYS A 249 -0.06 -9.15 -11.05
C LYS A 249 -1.37 -9.66 -11.65
N ARG A 250 -1.87 -10.79 -11.16
CA ARG A 250 -3.16 -11.34 -11.60
C ARG A 250 -4.33 -10.46 -11.20
N ILE A 251 -4.38 -10.00 -9.94
CA ILE A 251 -5.44 -9.10 -9.47
C ILE A 251 -5.46 -7.80 -10.30
N SER A 252 -4.32 -7.14 -10.49
CA SER A 252 -4.24 -5.92 -11.30
C SER A 252 -4.74 -6.12 -12.72
N THR A 253 -4.33 -7.22 -13.37
CA THR A 253 -4.66 -7.47 -14.77
C THR A 253 -6.12 -7.91 -14.95
N GLU A 254 -6.61 -8.83 -14.11
CA GLU A 254 -7.91 -9.48 -14.29
C GLU A 254 -9.05 -8.76 -13.58
N VAL A 255 -8.74 -8.05 -12.48
CA VAL A 255 -9.74 -7.35 -11.66
C VAL A 255 -9.76 -5.87 -12.01
N TYR A 256 -8.60 -5.22 -12.04
CA TYR A 256 -8.48 -3.76 -12.26
C TYR A 256 -8.10 -3.37 -13.70
N ASN A 257 -7.94 -4.33 -14.62
CA ASN A 257 -7.59 -4.10 -16.02
C ASN A 257 -6.32 -3.22 -16.22
N TYR A 258 -5.33 -3.39 -15.36
CA TYR A 258 -4.09 -2.62 -15.39
C TYR A 258 -2.87 -3.55 -15.42
N PRO A 259 -1.89 -3.34 -16.31
CA PRO A 259 -0.68 -4.16 -16.36
C PRO A 259 0.14 -3.97 -15.08
N ALA A 260 0.67 -5.05 -14.52
CA ALA A 260 1.55 -4.95 -13.36
C ALA A 260 2.80 -4.10 -13.68
N PRO A 261 3.27 -3.27 -12.74
CA PRO A 261 4.51 -2.52 -12.89
C PRO A 261 5.70 -3.42 -13.19
N HIS A 262 6.72 -2.87 -13.85
CA HIS A 262 8.02 -3.51 -13.91
C HIS A 262 8.61 -3.60 -12.50
N PRO A 263 9.02 -4.79 -12.03
CA PRO A 263 9.64 -4.94 -10.70
C PRO A 263 11.09 -4.44 -10.68
#